data_AF-A0A285B021-F1
#
_entry.id   AF-A0A285B021-F1
#
_cell.length_a   1.000
_cell.length_b   1.000
_cell.length_c   1.000
_cell.angle_alpha   90.00
_cell.angle_beta   90.00
_cell.angle_gamma   90.00
#
_symmetry.space_group_name_H-M   'P 1'
#
loop_
_entity.id
_entity.type
_entity.pdbx_description
1 polymer ?
#
loop_
_entity_poly.entity_id
_entity_poly.type
_entity_poly.pdbx_seq_one_letter_code
_entity_poly.pdbx_strand_id
1 'polypeptide(L)' 'MKFIKLTQDSTVERQGKYGRETETVYDPVFIAVDHIESMIFAGLTYLRMASGDRITVRETPEEIIAMLTAGAAK' A
#
# COMPACT_ATOMS: atom_id res chain seq x y z
N MET A 1 -17.85 -4.78 2.99
CA MET A 1 -16.44 -4.51 3.27
C MET A 1 -15.61 -5.16 2.17
N LYS A 2 -15.00 -4.34 1.29
CA LYS A 2 -14.10 -4.82 0.23
C LYS A 2 -12.65 -4.59 0.67
N PHE A 3 -11.79 -5.56 0.39
CA PHE A 3 -10.35 -5.42 0.60
C PHE A 3 -9.65 -5.36 -0.76
N ILE A 4 -8.66 -4.48 -0.87
CA ILE A 4 -7.74 -4.45 -2.01
C ILE A 4 -6.34 -4.83 -1.54
N LYS A 5 -5.63 -5.54 -2.41
CA LYS A 5 -4.22 -5.86 -2.21
C LYS A 5 -3.40 -4.79 -2.93
N LEU A 6 -2.55 -4.10 -2.19
CA LEU A 6 -1.63 -3.08 -2.69
C LEU A 6 -0.20 -3.45 -2.32
N THR A 7 0.75 -2.73 -2.88
CA THR A 7 2.17 -2.99 -2.70
C THR A 7 2.80 -1.84 -1.93
N GLN A 8 3.29 -2.12 -0.73
CA GLN A 8 3.99 -1.16 0.10
C GLN A 8 5.51 -1.36 0.00
N ASP A 9 6.23 -0.25 -0.03
CA ASP A 9 7.69 -0.26 0.15
C ASP A 9 7.98 -0.46 1.63
N SER A 10 8.55 -1.61 1.97
CA SER A 10 8.96 -1.96 3.33
C SER A 10 10.46 -2.13 3.38
N THR A 11 11.08 -1.56 4.41
CA THR A 11 12.50 -1.76 4.67
C THR A 11 12.65 -2.85 5.72
N VAL A 12 13.25 -3.98 5.34
CA VAL A 12 13.52 -5.07 6.27
C VAL A 12 15.00 -5.11 6.60
N GLU A 13 15.30 -5.32 7.88
CA GLU A 13 16.64 -5.68 8.31
C GLU A 13 16.76 -7.19 8.37
N ARG A 14 17.67 -7.76 7.58
CA ARG A 14 18.02 -9.17 7.62
C ARG A 14 19.41 -9.36 8.21
N GLN A 15 19.64 -10.49 8.88
CA GLN A 15 20.97 -10.82 9.36
C GLN A 15 21.80 -11.41 8.21
N GLY A 16 22.76 -10.63 7.70
CA GLY A 16 23.70 -11.03 6.67
C GLY A 16 24.98 -11.66 7.24
N LYS A 17 25.90 -12.04 6.34
CA LYS A 17 27.15 -12.74 6.70
C LYS A 17 28.08 -11.91 7.60
N TYR A 18 28.00 -10.58 7.52
CA TYR A 18 28.90 -9.66 8.21
C TYR A 18 28.19 -8.64 9.12
N GLY A 19 26.87 -8.78 9.34
CA GLY A 19 26.09 -7.82 10.13
C GLY A 19 24.65 -7.71 9.67
N ARG A 20 23.92 -6.69 10.16
CA ARG A 20 22.58 -6.38 9.66
C ARG A 20 22.69 -5.77 8.26
N GLU A 21 21.95 -6.34 7.33
CA GLU A 21 21.78 -5.84 5.98
C GLU A 21 20.36 -5.28 5.83
N THR A 22 20.26 -4.08 5.30
CA THR A 22 18.98 -3.44 5.00
C THR A 22 18.60 -3.73 3.56
N GLU A 23 17.40 -4.26 3.34
CA GLU A 23 16.85 -4.52 2.01
C GLU A 23 15.47 -3.87 1.88
N THR A 24 15.23 -3.22 0.76
CA THR A 24 13.89 -2.76 0.40
C THR A 24 13.13 -3.93 -0.23
N VAL A 25 12.06 -4.36 0.42
CA VAL A 25 11.16 -5.40 -0.07
C VAL A 25 9.80 -4.79 -0.39
N TYR A 26 9.12 -5.41 -1.35
CA TYR A 26 7.78 -5.01 -1.77
C TYR A 26 6.76 -5.93 -1.10
N ASP A 27 6.20 -5.44 0.01
CA ASP A 27 5.32 -6.22 0.87
C ASP A 27 3.85 -6.02 0.45
N PRO A 28 3.06 -7.09 0.25
CA PRO A 28 1.64 -6.95 -0.03
C PRO A 28 0.86 -6.50 1.21
N VAL A 29 0.19 -5.35 1.11
CA VAL A 29 -0.72 -4.83 2.14
C VAL A 29 -2.18 -5.00 1.71
N PHE A 30 -3.03 -5.44 2.64
CA PHE A 30 -4.47 -5.59 2.40
C PHE A 30 -5.22 -4.47 3.11
N ILE A 31 -5.83 -3.58 2.33
CA ILE A 31 -6.50 -2.39 2.85
C ILE A 31 -8.01 -2.53 2.67
N ALA A 32 -8.75 -2.28 3.74
CA ALA A 32 -10.20 -2.13 3.69
C ALA A 32 -10.53 -0.79 3.04
N VAL A 33 -11.18 -0.84 1.86
CA VAL A 33 -11.44 0.33 1.02
C VAL A 33 -12.26 1.39 1.76
N ASP A 34 -13.23 0.93 2.55
CA ASP A 34 -14.15 1.78 3.31
C ASP A 34 -13.43 2.65 4.36
N HIS A 35 -12.16 2.35 4.67
CA HIS A 35 -11.33 3.08 5.63
C HIS A 35 -10.34 4.04 4.97
N ILE A 36 -10.29 4.14 3.64
CA ILE A 36 -9.44 5.10 2.94
C ILE A 36 -10.12 6.47 2.99
N GLU A 37 -9.48 7.44 3.65
CA GLU A 37 -9.98 8.81 3.79
C GLU A 37 -9.58 9.67 2.59
N SER A 38 -8.31 9.58 2.16
CA SER A 38 -7.79 10.35 1.03
C SER A 38 -6.56 9.70 0.40
N MET A 39 -6.32 9.99 -0.87
CA MET A 39 -5.17 9.53 -1.64
C MET A 39 -4.41 10.73 -2.21
N ILE A 40 -3.08 10.75 -2.08
CA ILE A 40 -2.23 11.82 -2.63
C ILE A 40 -1.08 11.18 -3.40
N PHE A 41 -0.89 11.56 -4.66
CA PHE A 41 0.20 11.06 -5.50
C PHE A 41 1.38 12.03 -5.52
N ALA A 42 2.57 11.55 -5.13
CA ALA A 42 3.82 12.31 -5.18
C ALA A 42 5.00 11.38 -5.52
N GLY A 43 4.87 10.60 -6.60
CA GLY A 43 5.81 9.55 -7.02
C GLY A 43 5.46 8.17 -6.46
N LEU A 44 4.98 8.13 -5.22
CA LEU A 44 4.23 7.03 -4.63
C LEU A 44 2.87 7.56 -4.16
N THR A 45 1.90 6.68 -3.96
CA THR A 45 0.58 7.05 -3.47
C THR A 45 0.55 6.97 -1.96
N TYR A 46 0.24 8.09 -1.32
CA TYR A 46 0.01 8.18 0.12
C TYR A 46 -1.47 7.98 0.40
N LEU A 47 -1.79 6.91 1.12
CA LEU A 47 -3.11 6.60 1.62
C LEU A 47 -3.23 7.10 3.05
N ARG A 48 -4.18 8.01 3.28
CA ARG A 48 -4.60 8.40 4.62
C ARG A 48 -5.77 7.53 5.03
N MET A 49 -5.63 6.82 6.13
CA MET A 49 -6.66 5.96 6.69
C MET A 49 -7.53 6.75 7.66
N ALA A 50 -8.79 6.34 7.81
CA ALA A 50 -9.71 6.90 8.80
C ALA A 50 -9.23 6.73 10.26
N SER A 51 -8.31 5.79 10.52
CA SER A 51 -7.61 5.64 11.81
C SER A 51 -6.62 6.77 12.10
N GLY A 52 -6.27 7.58 11.09
CA GLY A 52 -5.17 8.54 11.14
C GLY A 52 -3.84 8.00 10.63
N ASP A 53 -3.75 6.68 10.35
CA ASP A 53 -2.55 6.06 9.81
C ASP A 53 -2.27 6.53 8.38
N ARG A 54 -1.00 6.53 8.01
CA ARG A 54 -0.54 6.82 6.65
C ARG A 54 0.23 5.64 6.12
N ILE A 55 -0.22 5.12 4.98
CA ILE A 55 0.41 4.01 4.28
C ILE A 55 0.86 4.51 2.91
N THR A 56 2.09 4.16 2.52
CA THR A 56 2.62 4.51 1.21
C THR A 56 2.59 3.28 0.32
N VAL A 57 1.97 3.39 -0.85
CA VAL A 57 1.82 2.30 -1.81
C VAL A 57 2.35 2.70 -3.18
N ARG A 58 2.69 1.72 -4.01
CA ARG A 58 3.27 1.94 -5.35
C ARG A 58 2.23 2.18 -6.42
N GLU A 59 1.03 1.62 -6.25
CA GLU A 59 -0.08 1.77 -7.19
C GLU A 59 -0.53 3.23 -7.25
N THR A 60 -0.88 3.73 -8.43
CA THR A 60 -1.40 5.10 -8.59
C THR A 60 -2.84 5.21 -8.08
N PRO A 61 -3.35 6.41 -7.77
CA PRO A 61 -4.76 6.56 -7.40
C PRO A 61 -5.72 6.02 -8.47
N GLU A 62 -5.38 6.16 -9.76
CA GLU A 62 -6.17 5.65 -10.88
C GLU A 62 -6.21 4.12 -10.89
N GLU A 63 -5.08 3.45 -10.67
CA GLU A 63 -5.00 1.99 -10.58
C GLU A 63 -5.81 1.48 -9.39
N ILE A 64 -5.71 2.15 -8.24
CA ILE A 64 -6.49 1.82 -7.05
C ILE A 64 -7.99 1.95 -7.38
N ILE A 65 -8.43 3.07 -7.95
CA ILE A 65 -9.84 3.28 -8.35
C ILE A 65 -10.30 2.23 -9.36
N ALA A 66 -9.45 1.84 -10.31
CA ALA A 66 -9.75 0.77 -11.26
C ALA A 66 -9.95 -0.56 -10.53
N MET A 67 -9.12 -0.90 -9.54
CA MET A 67 -9.30 -2.09 -8.70
C MET A 67 -10.60 -2.04 -7.88
N LEU A 68 -10.97 -0.86 -7.36
CA LEU A 68 -12.24 -0.66 -6.65
C LEU A 68 -13.45 -0.91 -7.54
N THR A 69 -13.37 -0.43 -8.78
CA THR A 69 -14.47 -0.49 -9.76
C THR A 69 -14.56 -1.86 -10.42
N ALA A 70 -13.44 -2.51 -10.72
CA ALA A 70 -13.39 -3.86 -11.29
C ALA A 70 -13.99 -4.90 -10.34
N GLY A 71 -13.78 -4.77 -9.03
CA GLY A 71 -14.45 -5.58 -8.02
C GLY A 71 -15.93 -5.22 -7.77
N ALA A 72 -16.50 -4.25 -8.49
CA ALA A 72 -17.91 -3.86 -8.41
C ALA A 72 -18.75 -4.41 -9.57
N ALA A 73 -18.14 -5.00 -10.60
CA ALA A 73 -18.84 -5.73 -11.63
C ALA A 73 -19.20 -7.13 -11.12
N LYS A 74 -20.47 -7.32 -10.78
CA LYS A 74 -21.12 -8.62 -10.66
C LYS A 74 -22.36 -8.63 -11.53
#